data_AF-A0A960MNK5-F1
#
_entry.id   AF-A0A960MNK5-F1
#
_cell.length_a   1.000
_cell.length_b   1.000
_cell.length_c   1.000
_cell.angle_alpha   90.00
_cell.angle_beta   90.00
_cell.angle_gamma   90.00
#
_symmetry.space_group_name_H-M   'P 1'
#
loop_
_entity.id
_entity.type
_entity.pdbx_description
1 polymer ?
#
loop_
_entity_poly.entity_id
_entity_poly.type
_entity_poly.pdbx_seq_one_letter_code
_entity_poly.pdbx_strand_id
1 'polypeptide(L)'
;MESFEKNRLRHSRILIHSLIISGTLNIALIATFAVFALKEKKKTTLPTFTEKRPLRVTLSNKEVLESFYVMPYEELACNLFDETHIEEGQRRCDLALSYLAAYHHFDVERALSGFPIEKTVLKFKEKEIALFPALTNEMLNAIRTFAKTEMWPLTPEGLFYQMRHRPTLPQSLIDAFRNSG
;
A
#
# COMPACT_ATOMS: atom_id res chain seq x y z
N MET A 1 -12.25 -45.11 63.32
CA MET A 1 -11.13 -45.12 62.35
C MET A 1 -11.63 -45.15 60.90
N GLU A 2 -12.66 -45.94 60.58
CA GLU A 2 -13.23 -46.10 59.22
C GLU A 2 -13.80 -44.84 58.54
N SER A 3 -14.37 -43.90 59.31
CA SER A 3 -14.92 -42.64 58.76
C SER A 3 -13.84 -41.72 58.15
N PHE A 4 -12.63 -41.75 58.72
CA PHE A 4 -11.51 -40.92 58.29
C PHE A 4 -10.91 -41.39 56.94
N GLU A 5 -10.83 -42.71 56.74
CA GLU A 5 -10.37 -43.29 55.48
C GLU A 5 -11.36 -43.07 54.34
N LYS A 6 -12.67 -43.19 54.61
CA LYS A 6 -13.72 -42.95 53.62
C LYS A 6 -13.69 -41.50 53.10
N ASN A 7 -13.42 -40.53 53.96
CA ASN A 7 -13.24 -39.13 53.55
C ASN A 7 -11.94 -38.91 52.76
N ARG A 8 -10.81 -39.48 53.18
CA ARG A 8 -9.55 -39.41 52.40
C ARG A 8 -9.67 -40.01 51.00
N LEU A 9 -10.36 -41.14 50.87
CA LEU A 9 -10.62 -41.80 49.58
C LEU A 9 -11.54 -40.96 48.68
N ARG A 10 -12.48 -40.22 49.27
CA ARG A 10 -13.37 -39.32 48.51
C ARG A 10 -12.63 -38.08 48.02
N HIS A 11 -11.81 -37.47 48.89
CA HIS A 11 -10.97 -36.33 48.52
C HIS A 11 -9.91 -36.71 47.50
N SER A 12 -9.26 -37.87 47.62
CA SER A 12 -8.29 -38.34 46.62
C SER A 12 -8.94 -38.59 45.27
N ARG A 13 -10.15 -39.15 45.23
CA ARG A 13 -10.92 -39.31 43.98
C ARG A 13 -11.27 -37.96 43.35
N ILE A 14 -11.69 -36.97 44.13
CA ILE A 14 -11.99 -35.62 43.62
C ILE A 14 -10.72 -34.95 43.08
N LEU A 15 -9.59 -35.10 43.77
CA LEU A 15 -8.29 -34.56 43.34
C LEU A 15 -7.76 -35.25 42.08
N ILE A 16 -7.95 -36.57 41.95
CA ILE A 16 -7.59 -37.31 40.73
C ILE A 16 -8.47 -36.87 39.56
N HIS A 17 -9.78 -36.72 39.77
CA HIS A 17 -10.68 -36.22 38.72
C HIS A 17 -10.35 -34.77 38.35
N SER A 18 -10.05 -33.89 39.30
CA SER A 18 -9.67 -32.51 39.00
C SER A 18 -8.33 -32.44 38.27
N LEU A 19 -7.37 -33.31 38.60
CA LEU A 19 -6.09 -33.41 37.90
C LEU A 19 -6.25 -33.92 36.47
N ILE A 20 -7.10 -34.93 36.25
CA ILE A 20 -7.42 -35.46 34.91
C ILE A 20 -8.16 -34.39 34.09
N ILE A 21 -9.12 -33.68 34.68
CA ILE A 21 -9.87 -32.62 34.00
C ILE A 21 -8.93 -31.45 33.64
N SER A 22 -8.06 -31.03 34.55
CA SER A 22 -7.07 -29.97 34.30
C SER A 22 -6.05 -30.37 33.22
N GLY A 23 -5.57 -31.62 33.25
CA GLY A 23 -4.67 -32.16 32.24
C GLY A 23 -5.32 -32.25 30.86
N THR A 24 -6.54 -32.79 30.79
CA THR A 24 -7.27 -32.91 29.52
C THR A 24 -7.67 -31.54 28.96
N LEU A 25 -8.01 -30.56 29.80
CA LEU A 25 -8.32 -29.21 29.36
C LEU A 25 -7.09 -28.50 28.76
N ASN A 26 -5.91 -28.62 29.38
CA ASN A 26 -4.67 -28.06 28.83
C ASN A 26 -4.29 -28.72 27.50
N ILE A 27 -4.42 -30.04 27.38
CA ILE A 27 -4.16 -30.76 26.12
C ILE A 27 -5.17 -30.36 25.04
N ALA A 28 -6.46 -30.22 25.40
CA ALA A 28 -7.50 -29.77 24.48
C ALA A 28 -7.28 -28.31 24.02
N LEU A 29 -6.82 -27.43 24.90
CA LEU A 29 -6.42 -26.06 24.57
C LEU A 29 -5.23 -26.04 23.62
N ILE A 30 -4.17 -26.81 23.91
CA ILE A 30 -3.00 -26.93 23.00
C ILE A 30 -3.42 -27.50 21.65
N ALA A 31 -4.27 -28.52 21.61
CA ALA A 31 -4.78 -29.11 20.39
C ALA A 31 -5.66 -28.13 19.59
N THR A 32 -6.51 -27.34 20.25
CA THR A 32 -7.33 -26.32 19.58
C THR A 32 -6.50 -25.15 19.08
N PHE A 33 -5.51 -24.66 19.84
CA PHE A 33 -4.56 -23.65 19.36
C PHE A 33 -3.69 -24.19 18.20
N ALA A 34 -3.23 -25.44 18.27
CA ALA A 34 -2.47 -26.05 17.18
C ALA A 34 -3.34 -26.23 15.92
N VAL A 35 -4.59 -26.68 16.07
CA VAL A 35 -5.56 -26.77 14.96
C VAL A 35 -5.85 -25.39 14.41
N PHE A 36 -6.03 -24.37 15.24
CA PHE A 36 -6.30 -23.00 14.80
C PHE A 36 -5.09 -22.39 14.07
N ALA A 37 -3.88 -22.51 14.63
CA ALA A 37 -2.64 -22.07 13.99
C ALA A 37 -2.32 -22.85 12.70
N LEU A 38 -2.61 -24.16 12.65
CA LEU A 38 -2.50 -24.95 11.43
C LEU A 38 -3.60 -24.62 10.43
N LYS A 39 -4.79 -24.19 10.86
CA LYS A 39 -5.89 -23.75 9.99
C LYS A 39 -5.62 -22.34 9.42
N GLU A 40 -4.92 -21.48 10.16
CA GLU A 40 -4.35 -20.24 9.62
C GLU A 40 -3.26 -20.53 8.58
N LYS A 41 -2.40 -21.54 8.81
CA LYS A 41 -1.41 -21.99 7.81
C LYS A 41 -2.00 -22.80 6.64
N LYS A 42 -3.12 -23.51 6.84
CA LYS A 42 -3.83 -24.31 5.81
C LYS A 42 -4.87 -23.53 5.01
N LYS A 43 -5.07 -22.24 5.28
CA LYS A 43 -5.67 -21.33 4.27
C LYS A 43 -4.74 -21.08 3.08
N THR A 44 -3.55 -21.68 3.05
CA THR A 44 -2.64 -21.75 1.89
C THR A 44 -2.41 -23.19 1.43
N THR A 45 -3.47 -23.99 1.30
CA THR A 45 -3.43 -25.19 0.47
C THR A 45 -4.67 -25.18 -0.41
N LEU A 46 -4.54 -24.50 -1.54
CA LEU A 46 -5.59 -24.45 -2.55
C LEU A 46 -5.82 -25.87 -3.11
N PRO A 47 -7.08 -26.29 -3.29
CA PRO A 47 -7.39 -27.46 -4.08
C PRO A 47 -6.99 -27.21 -5.54
N THR A 48 -6.44 -28.23 -6.19
CA THR A 48 -6.39 -28.35 -7.65
C THR A 48 -7.82 -28.33 -8.17
N PHE A 49 -8.32 -27.12 -8.42
CA PHE A 49 -9.51 -26.90 -9.21
C PHE A 49 -9.02 -26.27 -10.51
N THR A 50 -9.22 -27.00 -11.60
CA THR A 50 -9.23 -26.48 -12.97
C THR A 50 -10.42 -25.52 -13.12
N GLU A 51 -10.44 -24.45 -12.32
CA GLU A 51 -11.14 -23.24 -12.66
C GLU A 51 -10.20 -22.46 -13.54
N LYS A 52 -10.64 -22.17 -14.76
CA LYS A 52 -10.20 -21.00 -15.50
C LYS A 52 -10.58 -19.77 -14.65
N ARG A 53 -9.87 -19.52 -13.55
CA ARG A 53 -9.78 -18.18 -12.99
C ARG A 53 -9.27 -17.32 -14.15
N PRO A 54 -9.89 -16.17 -14.47
CA PRO A 54 -9.17 -15.22 -15.28
C PRO A 54 -7.85 -15.01 -14.56
N LEU A 55 -6.72 -15.17 -15.26
CA LEU A 55 -5.42 -14.76 -14.74
C LEU A 55 -5.66 -13.35 -14.18
N ARG A 56 -5.70 -13.21 -12.86
CA ARG A 56 -5.41 -11.91 -12.27
C ARG A 56 -3.96 -11.73 -12.62
N VAL A 57 -3.71 -11.01 -13.70
CA VAL A 57 -2.40 -10.47 -14.01
C VAL A 57 -2.12 -9.56 -12.81
N THR A 58 -1.48 -10.10 -11.78
CA THR A 58 -0.85 -9.31 -10.75
C THR A 58 0.29 -8.62 -11.47
N LEU A 59 0.00 -7.45 -12.03
CA LEU A 59 1.00 -6.63 -12.66
C LEU A 59 2.06 -6.35 -11.60
N SER A 60 3.33 -6.53 -11.94
CA SER A 60 4.41 -6.14 -11.04
C SER A 60 4.59 -4.62 -11.07
N ASN A 61 5.20 -4.02 -10.02
CA ASN A 61 5.52 -2.59 -9.99
C ASN A 61 6.27 -2.14 -11.25
N LYS A 62 7.19 -2.98 -11.73
CA LYS A 62 7.93 -2.72 -12.97
C LYS A 62 7.02 -2.68 -14.20
N GLU A 63 6.08 -3.61 -14.32
CA GLU A 63 5.16 -3.67 -15.46
C GLU A 63 4.22 -2.48 -15.49
N VAL A 64 3.76 -2.03 -14.32
CA VAL A 64 2.95 -0.81 -14.19
C VAL A 64 3.75 0.43 -14.57
N LEU A 65 4.99 0.57 -14.08
CA LEU A 65 5.87 1.69 -14.44
C LEU A 65 6.23 1.68 -15.94
N GLU A 66 6.43 0.52 -16.56
CA GLU A 66 6.60 0.42 -18.01
C GLU A 66 5.32 0.83 -18.76
N SER A 67 4.13 0.53 -18.23
CA SER A 67 2.86 0.98 -18.83
C SER A 67 2.72 2.50 -18.83
N PHE A 68 3.30 3.19 -17.83
CA PHE A 68 3.29 4.65 -17.76
C PHE A 68 4.30 5.32 -18.68
N TYR A 69 5.31 4.58 -19.17
CA TYR A 69 6.41 5.15 -19.93
C TYR A 69 5.98 5.84 -21.23
N VAL A 70 4.90 5.36 -21.83
CA VAL A 70 4.36 5.88 -23.11
C VAL A 70 3.17 6.82 -22.91
N MET A 71 2.72 7.04 -21.67
CA MET A 71 1.53 7.85 -21.41
C MET A 71 1.86 9.35 -21.36
N PRO A 72 1.01 10.20 -21.95
CA PRO A 72 1.07 11.63 -21.73
C PRO A 72 0.66 12.00 -20.30
N TYR A 73 0.96 13.23 -19.90
CA TYR A 73 0.70 13.73 -18.54
C TYR A 73 -0.77 13.58 -18.15
N GLU A 74 -1.70 13.90 -19.05
CA GLU A 74 -3.14 13.92 -18.80
C GLU A 74 -3.67 12.52 -18.48
N GLU A 75 -3.23 11.51 -19.26
CA GLU A 75 -3.59 10.11 -19.02
C GLU A 75 -2.98 9.60 -17.71
N LEU A 76 -1.74 9.98 -17.42
CA LEU A 76 -1.08 9.60 -16.18
C LEU A 76 -1.73 10.27 -14.96
N ALA A 77 -2.18 11.51 -15.08
CA ALA A 77 -2.95 12.21 -14.05
C ALA A 77 -4.30 11.53 -13.79
N CYS A 78 -4.94 10.93 -14.79
CA CYS A 78 -6.12 10.09 -14.57
C CYS A 78 -5.81 8.84 -13.73
N ASN A 79 -4.61 8.27 -13.82
CA ASN A 79 -4.20 7.12 -13.02
C ASN A 79 -4.03 7.45 -11.52
N LEU A 80 -4.00 8.74 -11.13
CA LEU A 80 -4.07 9.14 -9.71
C LEU A 80 -5.40 8.76 -9.04
N PHE A 81 -6.45 8.49 -9.83
CA PHE A 81 -7.76 8.04 -9.35
C PHE A 81 -7.88 6.51 -9.29
N ASP A 82 -6.88 5.78 -9.78
CA ASP A 82 -6.91 4.32 -9.80
C ASP A 82 -6.37 3.74 -8.49
N GLU A 83 -7.28 3.30 -7.63
CA GLU A 83 -6.99 2.68 -6.33
C GLU A 83 -6.79 1.16 -6.42
N THR A 84 -6.65 0.62 -7.65
CA THR A 84 -6.35 -0.80 -7.87
C THR A 84 -5.05 -1.15 -7.17
N HIS A 85 -5.10 -2.18 -6.33
CA HIS A 85 -3.94 -2.69 -5.63
C HIS A 85 -3.07 -3.52 -6.59
N ILE A 86 -1.76 -3.34 -6.46
CA ILE A 86 -0.69 -3.99 -7.19
C ILE A 86 0.02 -4.96 -6.23
N GLU A 87 1.09 -5.59 -6.68
CA GLU A 87 2.07 -6.29 -5.85
C GLU A 87 2.57 -5.43 -4.66
N GLU A 88 2.99 -6.09 -3.58
CA GLU A 88 3.62 -5.46 -2.39
C GLU A 88 2.75 -4.49 -1.59
N GLY A 89 1.42 -4.43 -1.85
CA GLY A 89 0.50 -3.55 -1.13
C GLY A 89 0.50 -2.10 -1.63
N GLN A 90 1.17 -1.83 -2.75
CA GLN A 90 1.10 -0.53 -3.43
C GLN A 90 -0.16 -0.42 -4.28
N ARG A 91 -0.69 0.79 -4.46
CA ARG A 91 -1.77 1.05 -5.41
C ARG A 91 -1.22 1.68 -6.68
N ARG A 92 -1.99 1.55 -7.75
CA ARG A 92 -1.66 2.15 -9.05
C ARG A 92 -1.53 3.67 -8.97
N CYS A 93 -2.37 4.34 -8.19
CA CYS A 93 -2.25 5.78 -7.93
C CYS A 93 -0.93 6.18 -7.27
N ASP A 94 -0.39 5.33 -6.38
CA ASP A 94 0.87 5.61 -5.68
C ASP A 94 2.04 5.58 -6.67
N LEU A 95 2.09 4.56 -7.54
CA LEU A 95 3.08 4.48 -8.63
C LEU A 95 2.90 5.56 -9.69
N ALA A 96 1.66 5.95 -10.00
CA ALA A 96 1.39 7.03 -10.94
C ALA A 96 1.95 8.37 -10.42
N LEU A 97 1.76 8.66 -9.13
CA LEU A 97 2.35 9.84 -8.49
C LEU A 97 3.87 9.82 -8.54
N SER A 98 4.48 8.68 -8.21
CA SER A 98 5.92 8.48 -8.29
C SER A 98 6.46 8.74 -9.69
N TYR A 99 5.76 8.24 -10.72
CA TYR A 99 6.13 8.46 -12.11
C TYR A 99 5.96 9.94 -12.52
N LEU A 100 4.87 10.59 -12.13
CA LEU A 100 4.62 12.01 -12.38
C LEU A 100 5.71 12.90 -11.76
N ALA A 101 6.08 12.63 -10.51
CA ALA A 101 7.13 13.36 -9.82
C ALA A 101 8.49 13.19 -10.53
N ALA A 102 8.83 11.96 -10.93
CA ALA A 102 10.13 11.67 -11.51
C ALA A 102 10.28 12.10 -12.99
N TYR A 103 9.25 11.96 -13.83
CA TYR A 103 9.36 12.16 -15.27
C TYR A 103 8.60 13.37 -15.80
N HIS A 104 7.55 13.80 -15.11
CA HIS A 104 6.77 14.98 -15.47
C HIS A 104 7.04 16.17 -14.56
N HIS A 105 8.03 16.07 -13.66
CA HIS A 105 8.39 17.12 -12.70
C HIS A 105 7.20 17.62 -11.87
N PHE A 106 6.26 16.74 -11.54
CA PHE A 106 5.10 17.11 -10.73
C PHE A 106 5.50 17.54 -9.32
N ASP A 107 4.98 18.67 -8.86
CA ASP A 107 5.35 19.27 -7.58
C ASP A 107 4.55 18.68 -6.41
N VAL A 108 5.01 17.51 -5.93
CA VAL A 108 4.37 16.80 -4.81
C VAL A 108 4.42 17.61 -3.52
N GLU A 109 5.48 18.38 -3.29
CA GLU A 109 5.64 19.16 -2.05
C GLU A 109 4.66 20.32 -2.00
N ARG A 110 4.47 21.01 -3.14
CA ARG A 110 3.42 22.05 -3.26
C ARG A 110 2.03 21.47 -3.21
N ALA A 111 1.80 20.31 -3.83
CA ALA A 111 0.50 19.63 -3.78
C ALA A 111 0.07 19.24 -2.37
N LEU A 112 1.04 18.99 -1.48
CA LEU A 112 0.83 18.56 -0.12
C LEU A 112 1.07 19.68 0.92
N SER A 113 1.32 20.92 0.51
CA SER A 113 1.39 22.08 1.41
C SER A 113 2.21 21.86 2.71
N GLY A 114 3.28 21.06 2.63
CA GLY A 114 4.13 20.76 3.79
C GLY A 114 3.66 19.61 4.71
N PHE A 115 2.70 18.77 4.30
CA PHE A 115 2.44 17.51 5.02
C PHE A 115 3.73 16.68 5.10
N PRO A 116 4.03 16.06 6.25
CA PRO A 116 5.16 15.16 6.36
C PRO A 116 4.92 13.93 5.48
N ILE A 117 5.88 13.63 4.60
CA ILE A 117 5.77 12.55 3.63
C ILE A 117 6.96 11.62 3.79
N GLU A 118 6.67 10.33 3.94
CA GLU A 118 7.69 9.30 3.84
C GLU A 118 7.99 9.02 2.37
N LYS A 119 9.28 9.08 2.01
CA LYS A 119 9.77 8.82 0.65
C LYS A 119 10.69 7.60 0.70
N THR A 120 10.43 6.61 -0.14
CA THR A 120 11.32 5.47 -0.34
C THR A 120 11.86 5.52 -1.77
N VAL A 121 13.09 5.09 -2.02
CA VAL A 121 13.66 5.13 -3.37
C VAL A 121 13.55 3.76 -4.03
N LEU A 122 13.04 3.75 -5.25
CA LEU A 122 13.03 2.60 -6.14
C LEU A 122 13.89 2.92 -7.37
N LYS A 123 14.74 1.96 -7.77
CA LYS A 123 15.44 2.05 -9.06
C LYS A 123 14.54 1.54 -10.17
N PHE A 124 14.29 2.38 -11.17
CA PHE A 124 13.56 2.01 -12.37
C PHE A 124 14.29 2.56 -13.59
N LYS A 125 14.71 1.65 -14.48
CA LYS A 125 15.66 1.94 -15.57
C LYS A 125 16.94 2.56 -14.97
N GLU A 126 17.45 3.63 -15.56
CA GLU A 126 18.66 4.34 -15.12
C GLU A 126 18.37 5.47 -14.11
N LYS A 127 17.12 5.56 -13.60
CA LYS A 127 16.69 6.64 -12.72
C LYS A 127 16.18 6.11 -11.37
N GLU A 128 16.43 6.90 -10.33
CA GLU A 128 15.85 6.71 -9.00
C GLU A 128 14.51 7.45 -8.93
N ILE A 129 13.46 6.74 -8.51
CA ILE A 129 12.10 7.25 -8.37
C ILE A 129 11.73 7.23 -6.89
N ALA A 130 11.16 8.34 -6.41
CA ALA A 130 10.59 8.41 -5.08
C ALA A 130 9.21 7.75 -5.04
N LEU A 131 9.06 6.72 -4.22
CA LEU A 131 7.83 6.09 -3.80
C LEU A 131 7.26 6.77 -2.57
N PHE A 132 5.92 6.78 -2.49
CA PHE A 132 5.18 7.42 -1.40
C PHE A 132 4.24 6.39 -0.72
N PRO A 133 4.79 5.43 0.05
CA PRO A 133 4.04 4.24 0.50
C PRO A 133 2.97 4.48 1.58
N ALA A 134 2.84 5.70 2.11
CA ALA A 134 1.98 6.01 3.26
C ALA A 134 0.99 7.17 3.00
N LEU A 135 0.55 7.36 1.75
CA LEU A 135 -0.39 8.43 1.42
C LEU A 135 -1.78 8.15 1.97
N THR A 136 -2.23 9.01 2.88
CA THR A 136 -3.61 9.01 3.37
C THR A 136 -4.57 9.46 2.26
N ASN A 137 -5.87 9.17 2.44
CA ASN A 137 -6.88 9.62 1.49
C ASN A 137 -6.97 11.15 1.39
N GLU A 138 -6.69 11.86 2.48
CA GLU A 138 -6.63 13.33 2.49
C GLU A 138 -5.49 13.85 1.62
N MET A 139 -4.29 13.27 1.76
CA MET A 139 -3.12 13.61 0.95
C MET A 139 -3.35 13.29 -0.53
N LEU A 140 -3.91 12.12 -0.83
CA LEU A 140 -4.27 11.76 -2.21
C LEU A 140 -5.30 12.72 -2.81
N ASN A 141 -6.30 13.15 -2.04
CA ASN A 141 -7.29 14.10 -2.51
C ASN A 141 -6.67 15.49 -2.76
N ALA A 142 -5.72 15.92 -1.94
CA ALA A 142 -4.96 17.15 -2.17
C ALA A 142 -4.16 17.06 -3.48
N ILE A 143 -3.43 15.96 -3.70
CA ILE A 143 -2.69 15.69 -4.94
C ILE A 143 -3.62 15.71 -6.17
N ARG A 144 -4.75 15.00 -6.10
CA ARG A 144 -5.74 14.93 -7.16
C ARG A 144 -6.35 16.30 -7.48
N THR A 145 -6.58 17.10 -6.45
CA THR A 145 -7.10 18.46 -6.60
C THR A 145 -6.05 19.35 -7.27
N PHE A 146 -4.82 19.34 -6.77
CA PHE A 146 -3.71 20.09 -7.33
C PHE A 146 -3.47 19.76 -8.81
N ALA A 147 -3.46 18.47 -9.18
CA ALA A 147 -3.30 18.04 -10.56
C ALA A 147 -4.42 18.53 -11.51
N LYS A 148 -5.61 18.84 -10.97
CA LYS A 148 -6.77 19.32 -11.74
C LYS A 148 -6.88 20.84 -11.79
N THR A 149 -6.57 21.51 -10.69
CA THR A 149 -6.81 22.95 -10.53
C THR A 149 -5.62 23.79 -10.96
N GLU A 150 -4.41 23.26 -10.78
CA GLU A 150 -3.19 24.01 -11.04
C GLU A 150 -2.88 24.02 -12.54
N MET A 151 -2.66 25.21 -13.08
CA MET A 151 -2.29 25.37 -14.50
C MET A 151 -0.88 24.86 -14.79
N TRP A 152 0.04 25.00 -13.83
CA TRP A 152 1.43 24.56 -13.91
C TRP A 152 1.80 23.73 -12.68
N PRO A 153 1.34 22.46 -12.58
CA PRO A 153 1.56 21.58 -11.42
C PRO A 153 3.01 21.04 -11.37
N LEU A 154 3.96 21.85 -11.80
CA LEU A 154 5.36 21.50 -12.00
C LEU A 154 6.24 22.14 -10.94
N THR A 155 7.35 21.47 -10.64
CA THR A 155 8.45 22.07 -9.87
C THR A 155 9.07 23.23 -10.66
N PRO A 156 9.80 24.15 -10.01
CA PRO A 156 10.52 25.21 -10.72
C PRO A 156 11.47 24.69 -11.81
N GLU A 157 12.14 23.57 -11.55
CA GLU A 157 12.97 22.88 -12.54
C GLU A 157 12.15 22.38 -13.73
N GLY A 158 11.02 21.73 -13.47
CA GLY A 158 10.11 21.25 -14.52
C GLY A 158 9.55 22.38 -15.38
N LEU A 159 9.21 23.50 -14.75
CA LEU A 159 8.73 24.70 -15.44
C LEU A 159 9.82 25.25 -16.36
N PHE A 160 11.03 25.41 -15.85
CA PHE A 160 12.18 25.87 -16.63
C PHE A 160 12.52 24.91 -17.78
N TYR A 161 12.45 23.61 -17.54
CA TYR A 161 12.60 22.58 -18.57
C TYR A 161 11.58 22.78 -19.69
N GLN A 162 10.29 22.96 -19.36
CA GLN A 162 9.27 23.21 -20.38
C GLN A 162 9.49 24.51 -21.15
N MET A 163 9.93 25.58 -20.47
CA MET A 163 10.24 26.86 -21.12
C MET A 163 11.34 26.72 -22.17
N ARG A 164 12.40 25.96 -21.86
CA ARG A 164 13.55 25.78 -22.74
C ARG A 164 13.22 24.96 -24.00
N HIS A 165 12.27 24.03 -23.89
CA HIS A 165 11.93 23.10 -24.98
C HIS A 165 10.72 23.54 -25.80
N ARG A 166 10.09 24.68 -25.46
CA ARG A 166 8.97 25.24 -26.22
C ARG A 166 9.46 26.37 -27.12
N PRO A 167 9.08 26.39 -28.40
CA PRO A 167 9.43 27.50 -29.31
C PRO A 167 8.71 28.80 -28.92
N THR A 168 7.53 28.70 -28.33
CA THR A 168 6.71 29.83 -27.88
C THR A 168 6.21 29.58 -26.47
N LEU A 169 6.37 30.57 -25.59
CA LEU A 169 5.89 30.49 -24.22
C LEU A 169 4.38 30.78 -24.16
N PRO A 170 3.62 30.03 -23.34
CA PRO A 170 2.23 30.33 -23.08
C PRO A 170 2.06 31.71 -22.44
N GLN A 171 1.02 32.44 -22.83
CA GLN A 171 0.76 33.78 -22.30
C GLN A 171 0.61 33.78 -20.77
N SER A 172 -0.06 32.77 -20.23
CA SER A 172 -0.26 32.62 -18.78
C SER A 172 1.06 32.54 -18.00
N LEU A 173 2.10 31.95 -18.59
CA LEU A 173 3.42 31.87 -18.00
C LEU A 173 4.14 33.21 -18.07
N ILE A 174 4.04 33.90 -19.22
CA ILE A 174 4.60 35.25 -19.40
C ILE A 174 4.00 36.23 -18.40
N ASP A 175 2.68 36.19 -18.23
CA ASP A 175 1.95 37.05 -17.30
C ASP A 175 2.34 36.77 -15.84
N ALA A 176 2.55 35.50 -15.47
CA ALA A 176 2.99 35.12 -14.14
C ALA A 176 4.33 35.79 -13.77
N PHE A 177 5.31 35.79 -14.68
CA PHE A 177 6.61 36.44 -14.44
C PHE A 177 6.56 37.97 -14.47
N ARG A 178 5.60 38.56 -15.20
CA ARG A 178 5.44 40.03 -15.26
C ARG A 178 4.81 40.60 -13.99
N ASN A 179 3.92 39.85 -13.35
CA ASN A 179 3.16 40.32 -12.18
C ASN A 179 3.83 39.96 -10.83
N SER A 180 4.96 39.25 -10.86
CA SER A 180 5.71 38.84 -9.67
C SER A 180 6.85 39.80 -9.27
N GLY A 181 6.85 41.03 -9.80
CA GLY A 181 7.85 42.08 -9.54
C GLY A 181 7.30 43.26 -8.76
#